data_AF-A0A3C2B1W9-F1
#
_entry.id   AF-A0A3C2B1W9-F1
#
_cell.length_a   1.000
_cell.length_b   1.000
_cell.length_c   1.000
_cell.angle_alpha   90.00
_cell.angle_beta   90.00
_cell.angle_gamma   90.00
#
_symmetry.space_group_name_H-M   'P 1'
#
loop_
_entity.id
_entity.type
_entity.pdbx_description
1 polymer ?
#
loop_
_entity_poly.entity_id
_entity_poly.type
_entity_poly.pdbx_seq_one_letter_code
_entity_poly.pdbx_strand_id
1 'polypeptide(L)'
;MVTEGLGHTLFVEAGAGSGKTTALVGRVTNLVLSGVPIASIAAITFTEKAAAELRHRVRQQLTRAATGGDEPAERAQAARDALVDLDRAPIGTLHAFARRILGEFPVEAELPPRFTVLDEVQSATAFHERFTDFLEGLLDDVASARLVELCQYDKFGVERGVRRMADDFQANWDLVDERVGSTLPAPVDDVAWRSKLERACAAIAAFQAPPDDKQAEVPSEFARHATRVAAAPFGQLLRMAENWRTLTFARNNAAPEV
;
A
#
# COMPACT_ATOMS: atom_id res chain seq x y z
N MET A 1 -12.57 -30.72 -26.91
CA MET A 1 -12.58 -30.56 -25.43
C MET A 1 -12.87 -29.14 -24.94
N VAL A 2 -11.97 -28.14 -25.11
CA VAL A 2 -12.23 -26.76 -24.61
C VAL A 2 -13.46 -26.11 -25.26
N THR A 3 -13.70 -26.41 -26.53
CA THR A 3 -14.83 -25.89 -27.32
C THR A 3 -16.16 -26.63 -27.10
N GLU A 4 -16.14 -27.82 -26.50
CA GLU A 4 -17.30 -28.73 -26.45
C GLU A 4 -17.74 -29.06 -25.03
N GLY A 5 -16.82 -29.08 -24.06
CA GLY A 5 -17.11 -29.30 -22.64
C GLY A 5 -17.67 -28.04 -21.99
N LEU A 6 -18.84 -27.58 -22.44
CA LEU A 6 -19.41 -26.28 -22.08
C LEU A 6 -19.92 -26.22 -20.62
N GLY A 7 -20.28 -27.37 -20.05
CA GLY A 7 -20.77 -27.47 -18.66
C GLY A 7 -19.70 -27.77 -17.60
N HIS A 8 -18.41 -27.71 -17.95
CA HIS A 8 -17.31 -28.04 -17.04
C HIS A 8 -16.38 -26.85 -16.80
N THR A 9 -15.84 -26.77 -15.58
CA THR A 9 -14.70 -25.90 -15.25
C THR A 9 -13.43 -26.51 -15.84
N LEU A 10 -12.69 -25.73 -16.63
CA LEU A 10 -11.48 -26.17 -17.29
C LEU A 10 -10.31 -25.26 -16.88
N PHE A 11 -9.23 -25.88 -16.42
CA PHE A 11 -7.92 -25.23 -16.37
C PHE A 11 -7.17 -25.63 -17.65
N VAL A 12 -6.74 -24.63 -18.42
CA VAL A 12 -6.05 -24.87 -19.70
C VAL A 12 -4.64 -24.33 -19.61
N GLU A 13 -3.69 -25.23 -19.39
CA GLU A 13 -2.28 -24.93 -19.55
C GLU A 13 -1.93 -24.95 -21.04
N ALA A 14 -1.25 -23.90 -21.52
CA ALA A 14 -0.89 -23.84 -22.93
C ALA A 14 0.35 -22.99 -23.16
N GLY A 15 1.27 -23.49 -23.99
CA GLY A 15 2.48 -22.78 -24.41
C GLY A 15 2.22 -21.63 -25.39
N ALA A 16 3.27 -20.89 -25.74
CA ALA A 16 3.20 -19.87 -26.79
C ALA A 16 2.75 -20.51 -28.12
N GLY A 17 1.90 -19.80 -28.89
CA GLY A 17 1.44 -20.27 -30.20
C GLY A 17 0.45 -21.44 -30.21
N SER A 18 0.06 -21.98 -29.05
CA SER A 18 -0.82 -23.18 -28.95
C SER A 18 -2.31 -22.93 -29.27
N GLY A 19 -2.67 -21.77 -29.83
CA GLY A 19 -4.05 -21.47 -30.22
C GLY A 19 -5.02 -21.17 -29.07
N LYS A 20 -4.54 -20.81 -27.87
CA LYS A 20 -5.40 -20.46 -26.70
C LYS A 20 -6.55 -19.52 -27.05
N THR A 21 -6.23 -18.41 -27.72
CA THR A 21 -7.21 -17.41 -28.12
C THR A 21 -8.26 -18.00 -29.07
N THR A 22 -7.84 -18.83 -30.01
CA THR A 22 -8.75 -19.53 -30.93
C THR A 22 -9.69 -20.47 -30.18
N ALA A 23 -9.16 -21.24 -29.22
CA ALA A 23 -9.97 -22.13 -28.38
C ALA A 23 -10.98 -21.35 -27.52
N LEU A 24 -10.56 -20.21 -26.95
CA LEU A 24 -11.43 -19.35 -26.14
C LEU A 24 -12.56 -18.73 -26.99
N VAL A 25 -12.23 -18.20 -28.17
CA VAL A 25 -13.22 -17.68 -29.13
C VAL A 25 -14.23 -18.75 -29.51
N GLY A 26 -13.74 -19.97 -29.83
CA GLY A 26 -14.60 -21.10 -30.17
C GLY A 26 -15.52 -21.48 -29.00
N ARG A 27 -14.99 -21.47 -27.76
CA ARG A 27 -15.80 -21.76 -26.56
C ARG A 27 -16.90 -20.74 -26.34
N VAL A 28 -16.60 -19.44 -26.42
CA VAL A 28 -17.61 -18.37 -26.29
C VAL A 28 -18.68 -18.51 -27.37
N THR A 29 -18.26 -18.73 -28.63
CA THR A 29 -19.18 -18.92 -29.75
C THR A 29 -20.09 -20.12 -29.52
N ASN A 30 -19.54 -21.26 -29.11
CA ASN A 30 -20.32 -22.48 -28.88
C ASN A 30 -21.28 -22.37 -27.69
N LEU A 31 -20.94 -21.62 -26.64
CA LEU A 31 -21.89 -21.28 -25.56
C LEU A 31 -23.11 -20.54 -26.11
N VAL A 32 -22.86 -19.51 -26.93
CA VAL A 32 -23.92 -18.73 -27.57
C VAL A 32 -24.79 -19.60 -28.49
N LEU A 33 -24.16 -20.39 -29.36
CA LEU A 33 -24.88 -21.29 -30.27
C LEU A 33 -25.63 -22.41 -29.52
N SER A 34 -25.31 -22.68 -28.25
CA SER A 34 -26.07 -23.59 -27.39
C SER A 34 -27.22 -22.91 -26.65
N GLY A 35 -27.50 -21.64 -26.93
CA GLY A 35 -28.61 -20.88 -26.36
C GLY A 35 -28.25 -19.98 -25.16
N VAL A 36 -26.96 -19.89 -24.78
CA VAL A 36 -26.54 -18.99 -23.70
C VAL A 36 -26.54 -17.54 -24.21
N PRO A 37 -27.29 -16.61 -23.59
CA PRO A 37 -27.23 -15.20 -24.00
C PRO A 37 -25.81 -14.65 -23.86
N ILE A 38 -25.31 -13.95 -24.88
CA ILE A 38 -23.94 -13.43 -24.86
C ILE A 38 -23.71 -12.43 -23.71
N ALA A 39 -24.75 -11.72 -23.29
CA ALA A 39 -24.73 -10.83 -22.14
C ALA A 39 -24.45 -11.55 -20.80
N SER A 40 -24.69 -12.86 -20.74
CA SER A 40 -24.43 -13.71 -19.57
C SER A 40 -23.03 -14.34 -19.57
N ILE A 41 -22.18 -14.06 -20.57
CA ILE A 41 -20.84 -14.63 -20.70
C ILE A 41 -19.79 -13.56 -20.41
N ALA A 42 -19.14 -13.66 -19.26
CA ALA A 42 -17.98 -12.82 -18.92
C ALA A 42 -16.69 -13.40 -19.52
N ALA A 43 -16.12 -12.70 -20.50
CA ALA A 43 -14.85 -13.05 -21.12
C ALA A 43 -13.78 -12.01 -20.78
N ILE A 44 -12.91 -12.35 -19.82
CA ILE A 44 -11.99 -11.42 -19.17
C ILE A 44 -10.56 -11.66 -19.67
N THR A 45 -9.80 -10.58 -19.90
CA THR A 45 -8.38 -10.61 -20.26
C THR A 45 -7.58 -9.50 -19.57
N PHE A 46 -6.27 -9.45 -19.79
CA PHE A 46 -5.37 -8.52 -19.12
C PHE A 46 -5.30 -7.13 -19.76
N THR A 47 -5.51 -7.03 -21.07
CA THR A 47 -5.31 -5.77 -21.80
C THR A 47 -6.53 -5.41 -22.65
N GLU A 48 -6.77 -4.11 -22.82
CA GLU A 48 -7.84 -3.60 -23.68
C GLU A 48 -7.65 -4.05 -25.14
N LYS A 49 -6.39 -4.13 -25.61
CA LYS A 49 -6.07 -4.64 -26.95
C LYS A 49 -6.50 -6.10 -27.12
N ALA A 50 -6.19 -6.96 -26.14
CA ALA A 50 -6.60 -8.36 -26.18
C ALA A 50 -8.13 -8.50 -26.11
N ALA A 51 -8.82 -7.64 -25.35
CA ALA A 51 -10.28 -7.65 -25.25
C ALA A 51 -10.92 -7.25 -26.59
N ALA A 52 -10.39 -6.21 -27.24
CA ALA A 52 -10.83 -5.77 -28.55
C ALA A 52 -10.62 -6.86 -29.61
N GLU A 53 -9.46 -7.51 -29.60
CA GLU A 53 -9.17 -8.64 -30.50
C GLU A 53 -10.11 -9.83 -30.25
N LEU A 54 -10.36 -10.19 -28.99
CA LEU A 54 -11.28 -11.26 -28.61
C LEU A 54 -12.70 -10.96 -29.10
N ARG A 55 -13.21 -9.75 -28.85
CA ARG A 55 -14.53 -9.29 -29.33
C ARG A 55 -14.61 -9.35 -30.85
N HIS A 56 -13.58 -8.89 -31.56
CA HIS A 56 -13.55 -8.93 -33.01
C HIS A 56 -13.61 -10.36 -33.56
N ARG A 57 -12.82 -11.28 -33.00
CA ARG A 57 -12.81 -12.69 -33.40
C ARG A 57 -14.15 -13.40 -33.10
N VAL A 58 -14.77 -13.11 -31.95
CA VAL A 58 -16.12 -13.61 -31.61
C VAL A 58 -17.16 -13.08 -32.61
N ARG A 59 -17.12 -11.78 -32.94
CA ARG A 59 -18.00 -11.19 -33.97
C ARG A 59 -17.91 -11.94 -35.29
N GLN A 60 -16.69 -12.18 -35.78
CA GLN A 60 -16.47 -12.89 -37.04
C GLN A 60 -17.08 -14.30 -37.04
N GLN A 61 -16.92 -15.06 -35.94
CA GLN A 61 -17.47 -16.41 -35.84
C GLN A 61 -19.01 -16.40 -35.78
N LEU A 62 -19.60 -15.48 -35.00
CA LEU A 62 -21.05 -15.32 -34.93
C LEU A 62 -21.64 -14.87 -36.27
N THR A 63 -21.00 -13.96 -36.99
CA THR A 63 -21.43 -13.56 -38.34
C THR A 63 -21.42 -14.76 -39.30
N ARG A 64 -20.36 -15.58 -39.29
CA ARG A 64 -20.31 -16.80 -40.10
C ARG A 64 -21.43 -17.77 -39.75
N ALA A 65 -21.70 -18.00 -38.46
CA ALA A 65 -22.80 -18.87 -38.03
C ALA A 65 -24.17 -18.31 -38.41
N ALA A 66 -24.34 -16.98 -38.41
CA ALA A 66 -25.59 -16.32 -38.76
C ALA A 66 -25.90 -16.34 -40.27
N THR A 67 -24.87 -16.31 -41.13
CA THR A 67 -25.03 -16.14 -42.59
C THR A 67 -24.53 -17.32 -43.43
N GLY A 68 -23.79 -18.25 -42.85
CA GLY A 68 -23.07 -19.30 -43.58
C GLY A 68 -23.96 -20.39 -44.18
N GLY A 69 -25.21 -20.51 -43.77
CA GLY A 69 -26.16 -21.52 -44.28
C GLY A 69 -25.93 -22.94 -43.78
N ASP A 70 -24.76 -23.24 -43.20
CA ASP A 70 -24.38 -24.56 -42.68
C ASP A 70 -24.90 -24.84 -41.26
N GLU A 71 -25.27 -23.81 -40.51
CA GLU A 71 -25.77 -23.94 -39.14
C GLU A 71 -27.29 -24.20 -39.12
N PRO A 72 -27.79 -25.08 -38.23
CA PRO A 72 -29.22 -25.24 -37.99
C PRO A 72 -29.91 -23.91 -37.69
N ALA A 73 -31.18 -23.77 -38.11
CA ALA A 73 -31.92 -22.51 -38.04
C ALA A 73 -31.91 -21.87 -36.63
N GLU A 74 -32.04 -22.69 -35.58
CA GLU A 74 -31.99 -22.23 -34.19
C GLU A 74 -30.62 -21.65 -33.81
N ARG A 75 -29.53 -22.31 -34.21
CA ARG A 75 -28.16 -21.85 -33.96
C ARG A 75 -27.84 -20.58 -34.73
N ALA A 76 -28.26 -20.51 -35.99
CA ALA A 76 -28.14 -19.31 -36.80
C ALA A 76 -28.92 -18.13 -36.20
N GLN A 77 -30.10 -18.40 -35.61
CA GLN A 77 -30.88 -17.37 -34.92
C GLN A 77 -30.19 -16.90 -33.64
N ALA A 78 -29.70 -17.83 -32.79
CA ALA A 78 -28.94 -17.48 -31.60
C ALA A 78 -27.70 -16.62 -31.92
N ALA A 79 -27.02 -16.91 -33.04
CA ALA A 79 -25.92 -16.10 -33.53
C ALA A 79 -26.36 -14.67 -33.94
N ARG A 80 -27.51 -14.53 -34.61
CA ARG A 80 -28.08 -13.22 -34.98
C ARG A 80 -28.44 -12.40 -33.74
N ASP A 81 -29.09 -13.02 -32.77
CA ASP A 81 -29.49 -12.35 -31.52
C ASP A 81 -28.24 -11.89 -30.75
N ALA A 82 -27.22 -12.74 -30.65
CA ALA A 82 -25.97 -12.37 -30.00
C ALA A 82 -25.20 -11.25 -30.70
N LEU A 83 -25.29 -11.12 -32.03
CA LEU A 83 -24.66 -10.01 -32.76
C LEU A 83 -25.27 -8.64 -32.41
N VAL A 84 -26.56 -8.60 -32.05
CA VAL A 84 -27.24 -7.38 -31.59
C VAL A 84 -26.68 -6.92 -30.24
N ASP A 85 -26.43 -7.86 -29.33
CA ASP A 85 -26.00 -7.56 -27.95
C ASP A 85 -24.47 -7.58 -27.74
N LEU A 86 -23.69 -7.95 -28.76
CA LEU A 86 -22.25 -8.18 -28.64
C LEU A 86 -21.47 -6.97 -28.09
N ASP A 87 -21.86 -5.74 -28.45
CA ASP A 87 -21.18 -4.53 -27.98
C ASP A 87 -21.45 -4.24 -26.50
N ARG A 88 -22.52 -4.79 -25.93
CA ARG A 88 -22.87 -4.71 -24.50
C ARG A 88 -22.40 -5.92 -23.70
N ALA A 89 -21.92 -6.97 -24.37
CA ALA A 89 -21.44 -8.18 -23.72
C ALA A 89 -20.19 -7.91 -22.85
N PRO A 90 -20.03 -8.58 -21.69
CA PRO A 90 -18.90 -8.39 -20.80
C PRO A 90 -17.62 -9.07 -21.33
N ILE A 91 -17.12 -8.56 -22.45
CA ILE A 91 -15.85 -8.95 -23.08
C ILE A 91 -14.85 -7.82 -22.85
N GLY A 92 -13.95 -7.96 -21.87
CA GLY A 92 -13.19 -6.81 -21.38
C GLY A 92 -12.00 -7.17 -20.51
N THR A 93 -11.41 -6.15 -19.90
CA THR A 93 -10.44 -6.35 -18.83
C THR A 93 -11.12 -6.65 -17.51
N LEU A 94 -10.36 -7.19 -16.55
CA LEU A 94 -10.85 -7.41 -15.19
C LEU A 94 -11.37 -6.11 -14.57
N HIS A 95 -10.65 -4.99 -14.79
CA HIS A 95 -11.04 -3.67 -14.31
C HIS A 95 -12.36 -3.18 -14.92
N ALA A 96 -12.55 -3.35 -16.23
CA ALA A 96 -13.80 -2.98 -16.90
C ALA A 96 -14.99 -3.81 -16.38
N PHE A 97 -14.77 -5.10 -16.14
CA PHE A 97 -15.78 -5.99 -15.57
C PHE A 97 -16.12 -5.62 -14.11
N ALA A 98 -15.13 -5.39 -13.27
CA ALA A 98 -15.33 -4.94 -11.89
C ALA A 98 -16.07 -3.61 -11.84
N ARG A 99 -15.70 -2.63 -12.68
CA ARG A 99 -16.39 -1.33 -12.75
C ARG A 99 -17.86 -1.49 -13.16
N ARG A 100 -18.17 -2.43 -14.07
CA ARG A 100 -19.55 -2.75 -14.43
C ARG A 100 -20.33 -3.26 -13.23
N ILE A 101 -19.80 -4.23 -12.49
CA ILE A 101 -20.46 -4.79 -11.29
C ILE A 101 -20.71 -3.68 -10.26
N LEU A 102 -19.69 -2.89 -9.95
CA LEU A 102 -19.81 -1.79 -8.99
C LEU A 102 -20.82 -0.72 -9.45
N GLY A 103 -20.95 -0.48 -10.75
CA GLY A 103 -21.95 0.44 -11.31
C GLY A 103 -23.37 -0.11 -11.29
N GLU A 104 -23.54 -1.43 -11.30
CA GLU A 104 -24.83 -2.11 -11.25
C GLU A 104 -25.35 -2.26 -9.80
N PHE A 105 -24.43 -2.41 -8.83
CA PHE A 105 -24.73 -2.56 -7.41
C PHE A 105 -23.96 -1.54 -6.53
N PRO A 106 -24.11 -0.23 -6.77
CA PRO A 106 -23.32 0.78 -6.06
C PRO A 106 -23.69 0.87 -4.58
N VAL A 107 -24.96 0.66 -4.22
CA VAL A 107 -25.41 0.77 -2.82
C VAL A 107 -24.87 -0.37 -1.97
N GLU A 108 -24.93 -1.60 -2.49
CA GLU A 108 -24.37 -2.79 -1.85
C GLU A 108 -22.85 -2.73 -1.73
N ALA A 109 -22.20 -2.02 -2.66
CA ALA A 109 -20.77 -1.73 -2.61
C ALA A 109 -20.41 -0.51 -1.75
N GLU A 110 -21.38 0.12 -1.09
CA GLU A 110 -21.20 1.35 -0.30
C GLU A 110 -20.58 2.51 -1.12
N LEU A 111 -20.86 2.54 -2.42
CA LEU A 111 -20.39 3.54 -3.36
C LEU A 111 -21.51 4.53 -3.74
N PRO A 112 -21.16 5.79 -4.04
CA PRO A 112 -22.11 6.73 -4.62
C PRO A 112 -22.56 6.26 -6.01
N PRO A 113 -23.85 6.44 -6.40
CA PRO A 113 -24.38 5.96 -7.69
C PRO A 113 -23.67 6.48 -8.94
N ARG A 114 -22.91 7.58 -8.83
CA ARG A 114 -22.12 8.17 -9.92
C ARG A 114 -20.64 8.24 -9.54
N PHE A 115 -20.11 7.16 -8.97
CA PHE A 115 -18.69 7.11 -8.67
C PHE A 115 -17.85 7.21 -9.97
N THR A 116 -16.69 7.84 -9.85
CA THR A 116 -15.70 7.89 -10.90
C THR A 116 -14.41 7.30 -10.35
N VAL A 117 -13.70 6.55 -11.19
CA VAL A 117 -12.36 6.09 -10.85
C VAL A 117 -11.41 7.24 -11.09
N LEU A 118 -10.67 7.60 -10.04
CA LEU A 118 -9.62 8.61 -10.13
C LEU A 118 -8.47 8.06 -10.99
N ASP A 119 -7.96 8.89 -11.88
CA ASP A 119 -6.67 8.60 -12.50
C ASP A 119 -5.52 8.73 -11.48
N GLU A 120 -4.31 8.39 -11.91
CA GLU A 120 -3.13 8.40 -11.04
C GLU A 120 -2.85 9.79 -10.43
N VAL A 121 -3.03 10.85 -11.23
CA VAL A 121 -2.77 12.23 -10.80
C VAL A 121 -3.85 12.67 -9.80
N GLN A 122 -5.12 12.44 -10.13
CA GLN A 122 -6.25 12.74 -9.25
C GLN A 122 -6.16 11.98 -7.92
N SER A 123 -5.78 10.71 -7.96
CA SER A 123 -5.58 9.88 -6.77
C SER A 123 -4.45 10.43 -5.89
N ALA A 124 -3.32 10.82 -6.49
CA ALA A 124 -2.18 11.41 -5.79
C ALA A 124 -2.53 12.77 -5.16
N THR A 125 -3.25 13.63 -5.88
CA THR A 125 -3.74 14.92 -5.35
C THR A 125 -4.69 14.70 -4.18
N ALA A 126 -5.71 13.85 -4.34
CA ALA A 126 -6.67 13.58 -3.28
C ALA A 126 -6.00 12.97 -2.04
N PHE A 127 -4.98 12.12 -2.23
CA PHE A 127 -4.19 11.60 -1.11
C PHE A 127 -3.38 12.68 -0.42
N HIS A 128 -2.74 13.58 -1.18
CA HIS A 128 -1.99 14.69 -0.60
C HIS A 128 -2.89 15.61 0.24
N GLU A 129 -4.08 15.96 -0.26
CA GLU A 129 -5.07 16.75 0.50
C GLU A 129 -5.46 16.06 1.81
N ARG A 130 -5.88 14.78 1.76
CA ARG A 130 -6.22 14.02 2.97
C ARG A 130 -5.06 13.91 3.96
N PHE A 131 -3.84 13.77 3.45
CA PHE A 131 -2.64 13.70 4.30
C PHE A 131 -2.38 15.04 5.00
N THR A 132 -2.53 16.16 4.29
CA THR A 132 -2.39 17.50 4.87
C THR A 132 -3.43 17.72 5.97
N ASP A 133 -4.70 17.45 5.71
CA ASP A 133 -5.78 17.59 6.70
C ASP A 133 -5.53 16.70 7.93
N PHE A 134 -5.08 15.46 7.70
CA PHE A 134 -4.68 14.54 8.77
C PHE A 134 -3.53 15.11 9.61
N LEU A 135 -2.49 15.65 8.96
CA LEU A 135 -1.32 16.17 9.66
C LEU A 135 -1.65 17.43 10.47
N GLU A 136 -2.47 18.33 9.92
CA GLU A 136 -2.97 19.51 10.64
C GLU A 136 -3.74 19.10 11.89
N GLY A 137 -4.73 18.20 11.75
CA GLY A 137 -5.50 17.70 12.88
C GLY A 137 -4.65 16.97 13.92
N LEU A 138 -3.63 16.23 13.48
CA LEU A 138 -2.68 15.56 14.38
C LEU A 138 -1.85 16.56 15.18
N LEU A 139 -1.41 17.66 14.57
CA LEU A 139 -0.57 18.68 15.22
C LEU A 139 -1.35 19.60 16.15
N ASP A 140 -2.65 19.79 15.90
CA ASP A 140 -3.54 20.54 16.78
C ASP A 140 -3.93 19.76 18.05
N ASP A 141 -3.79 18.43 18.06
CA ASP A 141 -4.05 17.59 19.23
C ASP A 141 -2.88 17.59 20.23
N VAL A 142 -3.14 18.09 21.45
CA VAL A 142 -2.16 18.12 22.55
C VAL A 142 -1.69 16.71 22.92
N ALA A 143 -2.51 15.67 22.73
CA ALA A 143 -2.12 14.28 22.97
C ALA A 143 -1.01 13.80 22.02
N SER A 144 -0.87 14.43 20.85
CA SER A 144 0.14 14.12 19.83
C SER A 144 1.52 14.71 20.12
N ALA A 145 1.69 15.50 21.18
CA ALA A 145 2.98 16.09 21.54
C ALA A 145 4.10 15.04 21.62
N ARG A 146 3.77 13.85 22.13
CA ARG A 146 4.70 12.73 22.21
C ARG A 146 5.17 12.22 20.86
N LEU A 147 4.26 12.15 19.89
CA LEU A 147 4.57 11.73 18.53
C LEU A 147 5.48 12.76 17.84
N VAL A 148 5.20 14.05 18.02
CA VAL A 148 6.03 15.14 17.47
C VAL A 148 7.47 15.06 18.02
N GLU A 149 7.63 14.83 19.33
CA GLU A 149 8.94 14.62 19.93
C GLU A 149 9.69 13.41 19.34
N LEU A 150 8.99 12.29 19.13
CA LEU A 150 9.58 11.09 18.53
C LEU A 150 9.99 11.32 17.08
N CYS A 151 9.16 12.05 16.32
CA CYS A 151 9.46 12.38 14.93
C CYS A 151 10.69 13.27 14.78
N GLN A 152 11.09 14.00 15.81
CA GLN A 152 12.33 14.80 15.78
C GLN A 152 13.59 13.92 15.88
N TYR A 153 13.47 12.65 16.29
CA TYR A 153 14.61 11.77 16.46
C TYR A 153 15.10 11.16 15.14
N ASP A 154 16.43 11.00 15.02
CA ASP A 154 17.13 10.27 13.94
C ASP A 154 16.77 10.69 12.51
N LYS A 155 16.49 11.99 12.32
CA LYS A 155 16.09 12.60 11.03
C LYS A 155 14.78 12.05 10.45
N PHE A 156 13.94 11.38 11.24
CA PHE A 156 12.64 10.89 10.79
C PHE A 156 11.80 12.04 10.20
N GLY A 157 11.64 13.11 10.97
CA GLY A 157 10.93 14.32 10.60
C GLY A 157 9.41 14.15 10.65
N VAL A 158 8.72 15.16 11.17
CA VAL A 158 7.25 15.16 11.25
C VAL A 158 6.63 15.06 9.86
N GLU A 159 6.97 15.97 8.95
CA GLU A 159 6.36 15.96 7.62
C GLU A 159 6.84 14.77 6.77
N ARG A 160 8.16 14.62 6.57
CA ARG A 160 8.72 13.58 5.69
C ARG A 160 8.54 12.15 6.22
N GLY A 161 8.72 11.95 7.53
CA GLY A 161 8.66 10.63 8.14
C GLY A 161 7.23 10.13 8.25
N VAL A 162 6.31 10.97 8.75
CA VAL A 162 4.88 10.62 8.80
C VAL A 162 4.33 10.46 7.39
N ARG A 163 4.78 11.28 6.41
CA ARG A 163 4.41 11.10 5.01
C ARG A 163 4.80 9.74 4.47
N ARG A 164 6.04 9.29 4.71
CA ARG A 164 6.49 7.96 4.29
C ARG A 164 5.61 6.86 4.88
N MET A 165 5.28 6.95 6.17
CA MET A 165 4.37 5.98 6.80
C MET A 165 2.98 6.00 6.15
N ALA A 166 2.44 7.18 5.87
CA ALA A 166 1.15 7.33 5.23
C ALA A 166 1.15 6.75 3.80
N ASP A 167 2.22 6.95 3.03
CA ASP A 167 2.40 6.36 1.70
C ASP A 167 2.43 4.81 1.81
N ASP A 168 3.14 4.25 2.80
CA ASP A 168 3.19 2.80 3.03
C ASP A 168 1.82 2.23 3.41
N PHE A 169 1.05 2.94 4.24
CA PHE A 169 -0.33 2.58 4.57
C PHE A 169 -1.25 2.64 3.36
N GLN A 170 -1.16 3.69 2.55
CA GLN A 170 -1.96 3.83 1.33
C GLN A 170 -1.69 2.70 0.34
N ALA A 171 -0.43 2.25 0.24
CA ALA A 171 -0.02 1.17 -0.65
C ALA A 171 -0.44 -0.23 -0.15
N ASN A 172 -0.69 -0.40 1.15
CA ASN A 172 -0.96 -1.68 1.80
C ASN A 172 -2.20 -1.60 2.72
N TRP A 173 -3.18 -0.79 2.34
CA TRP A 173 -4.32 -0.46 3.20
C TRP A 173 -5.15 -1.70 3.59
N ASP A 174 -5.19 -2.69 2.70
CA ASP A 174 -5.87 -3.97 2.85
C ASP A 174 -5.16 -4.94 3.82
N LEU A 175 -3.90 -4.66 4.16
CA LEU A 175 -3.06 -5.51 5.01
C LEU A 175 -2.82 -4.91 6.40
N VAL A 176 -3.43 -3.75 6.69
CA VAL A 176 -3.23 -3.01 7.96
C VAL A 176 -3.64 -3.87 9.15
N ASP A 177 -4.83 -4.47 9.11
CA ASP A 177 -5.34 -5.28 10.22
C ASP A 177 -4.48 -6.53 10.50
N GLU A 178 -3.84 -7.09 9.46
CA GLU A 178 -2.97 -8.26 9.59
C GLU A 178 -1.56 -7.87 10.07
N ARG A 179 -1.03 -6.73 9.61
CA ARG A 179 0.39 -6.36 9.79
C ARG A 179 0.64 -5.40 10.94
N VAL A 180 -0.38 -4.69 11.41
CA VAL A 180 -0.23 -3.63 12.41
C VAL A 180 -0.87 -4.08 13.72
N GLY A 181 -0.04 -4.30 14.73
CA GLY A 181 -0.54 -4.53 16.09
C GLY A 181 -1.25 -3.27 16.59
N SER A 182 -2.52 -3.40 16.97
CA SER A 182 -3.31 -2.32 17.59
C SER A 182 -2.90 -2.04 19.04
N THR A 183 -2.17 -2.96 19.67
CA THR A 183 -1.61 -2.78 20.99
C THR A 183 -0.34 -1.94 20.92
N LEU A 184 -0.38 -0.74 21.50
CA LEU A 184 0.82 0.05 21.73
C LEU A 184 1.83 -0.78 22.53
N PRO A 185 3.13 -0.74 22.16
CA PRO A 185 4.15 -1.37 22.97
C PRO A 185 4.11 -0.77 24.38
N ALA A 186 4.36 -1.62 25.39
CA ALA A 186 4.48 -1.13 26.75
C ALA A 186 5.51 0.01 26.80
N PRO A 187 5.27 1.07 27.59
CA PRO A 187 6.27 2.09 27.82
C PRO A 187 7.61 1.43 28.19
N VAL A 188 8.70 1.92 27.62
CA VAL A 188 10.04 1.45 28.02
C VAL A 188 10.21 1.76 29.50
N ASP A 189 10.40 0.72 30.32
CA ASP A 189 10.76 0.89 31.73
C ASP A 189 12.16 1.50 31.79
N ASP A 190 12.20 2.81 31.99
CA ASP A 190 13.42 3.59 32.07
C ASP A 190 13.96 3.70 33.49
N VAL A 191 13.23 3.21 34.50
CA VAL A 191 13.59 3.30 35.91
C VAL A 191 14.90 2.56 36.17
N ALA A 192 15.05 1.35 35.62
CA ALA A 192 16.21 0.52 35.88
C ALA A 192 17.53 1.14 35.40
N TRP A 193 17.55 1.80 34.23
CA TRP A 193 18.77 2.46 33.75
C TRP A 193 18.95 3.85 34.35
N ARG A 194 17.87 4.61 34.61
CA ARG A 194 17.96 5.90 35.32
C ARG A 194 18.53 5.74 36.71
N SER A 195 18.06 4.76 37.49
CA SER A 195 18.61 4.50 38.81
C SER A 195 20.08 4.03 38.76
N LYS A 196 20.49 3.28 37.72
CA LYS A 196 21.91 2.94 37.51
C LYS A 196 22.73 4.20 37.19
N LEU A 197 22.21 5.09 36.35
CA LEU A 197 22.85 6.34 36.00
C LEU A 197 22.99 7.23 37.25
N GLU A 198 21.92 7.45 38.02
CA GLU A 198 21.92 8.24 39.26
C GLU A 198 22.95 7.72 40.27
N ARG A 199 23.03 6.39 40.47
CA ARG A 199 24.06 5.79 41.34
C ARG A 199 25.47 6.05 40.83
N ALA A 200 25.71 5.94 39.52
CA ALA A 200 27.01 6.26 38.93
C ALA A 200 27.34 7.75 39.10
N CYS A 201 26.36 8.65 38.92
CA CYS A 201 26.52 10.09 39.17
C CYS A 201 26.94 10.37 40.60
N ALA A 202 26.25 9.76 41.57
CA ALA A 202 26.52 9.93 42.99
C ALA A 202 27.91 9.42 43.36
N ALA A 203 28.33 8.26 42.81
CA ALA A 203 29.66 7.71 43.04
C ALA A 203 30.77 8.62 42.47
N ILE A 204 30.55 9.19 41.28
CA ILE A 204 31.52 10.11 40.65
C ILE A 204 31.55 11.46 41.39
N ALA A 205 30.40 11.97 41.84
CA ALA A 205 30.34 13.19 42.65
C ALA A 205 31.05 13.05 44.01
N ALA A 206 31.02 11.85 44.59
CA ALA A 206 31.68 11.54 45.85
C ALA A 206 33.18 11.24 45.70
N PHE A 207 33.69 11.10 44.47
CA PHE A 207 35.11 10.85 44.23
C PHE A 207 35.94 12.08 44.59
N GLN A 208 36.90 11.90 45.50
CA GLN A 208 37.88 12.92 45.84
C GLN A 208 39.16 12.65 45.07
N ALA A 209 39.51 13.57 44.16
CA ALA A 209 40.76 13.50 43.43
C ALA A 209 41.96 13.70 44.38
N PRO A 210 43.10 13.04 44.14
CA PRO A 210 44.32 13.28 44.90
C PRO A 210 44.75 14.77 44.87
N PRO A 211 45.47 15.25 45.89
CA PRO A 211 46.10 16.56 45.83
C PRO A 211 47.00 16.64 44.58
N ASP A 212 46.95 17.76 43.86
CA ASP A 212 47.70 18.05 42.62
C ASP A 212 47.22 17.35 41.31
N ASP A 213 46.05 16.72 41.32
CA ASP A 213 45.45 16.20 40.08
C ASP A 213 44.92 17.33 39.18
N LYS A 214 45.47 17.44 37.97
CA LYS A 214 45.06 18.42 36.95
C LYS A 214 43.63 18.21 36.44
N GLN A 215 43.01 17.07 36.73
CA GLN A 215 41.65 16.72 36.33
C GLN A 215 40.66 16.70 37.50
N ALA A 216 41.01 17.26 38.66
CA ALA A 216 40.15 17.26 39.85
C ALA A 216 38.74 17.84 39.63
N GLU A 217 38.56 18.72 38.64
CA GLU A 217 37.25 19.31 38.31
C GLU A 217 36.35 18.40 37.45
N VAL A 218 36.92 17.48 36.67
CA VAL A 218 36.21 16.62 35.70
C VAL A 218 35.11 15.77 36.35
N PRO A 219 35.33 15.12 37.52
CA PRO A 219 34.28 14.38 38.21
C PRO A 219 33.07 15.25 38.58
N SER A 220 33.31 16.49 39.01
CA SER A 220 32.25 17.43 39.39
C SER A 220 31.43 17.92 38.19
N GLU A 221 32.10 18.13 37.04
CA GLU A 221 31.42 18.47 35.79
C GLU A 221 30.59 17.29 35.24
N PHE A 222 31.17 16.09 35.28
CA PHE A 222 30.48 14.87 34.87
C PHE A 222 29.23 14.63 35.73
N ALA A 223 29.35 14.75 37.05
CA ALA A 223 28.22 14.63 37.97
C ALA A 223 27.12 15.66 37.64
N ARG A 224 27.48 16.92 37.35
CA ARG A 224 26.52 17.98 36.98
C ARG A 224 25.78 17.64 35.68
N HIS A 225 26.48 17.14 34.67
CA HIS A 225 25.87 16.72 33.40
C HIS A 225 24.97 15.50 33.58
N ALA A 226 25.40 14.53 34.39
CA ALA A 226 24.68 13.30 34.56
C ALA A 226 23.41 13.48 35.44
N THR A 227 23.42 14.39 36.43
CA THR A 227 22.20 14.86 37.13
C THR A 227 21.20 15.54 36.19
N ARG A 228 21.69 16.36 35.24
CA ARG A 228 20.82 16.98 34.22
C ARG A 228 20.15 15.94 33.32
N VAL A 229 20.88 14.88 32.95
CA VAL A 229 20.34 13.77 32.15
C VAL A 229 19.31 12.97 32.95
N ALA A 230 19.60 12.63 34.21
CA ALA A 230 18.68 11.87 35.05
C ALA A 230 17.33 12.59 35.24
N ALA A 231 17.36 13.91 35.45
CA ALA A 231 16.18 14.75 35.66
C ALA A 231 15.47 15.21 34.37
N ALA A 232 16.05 14.99 33.20
CA ALA A 232 15.48 15.47 31.94
C ALA A 232 14.26 14.63 31.52
N PRO A 233 13.14 15.28 31.11
CA PRO A 233 12.06 14.59 30.41
C PRO A 233 12.58 14.03 29.08
N PHE A 234 11.92 12.99 28.58
CA PHE A 234 12.42 12.25 27.42
C PHE A 234 12.63 13.12 26.17
N GLY A 235 11.74 14.08 25.87
CA GLY A 235 11.95 15.01 24.76
C GLY A 235 13.24 15.85 24.89
N GLN A 236 13.65 16.19 26.12
CA GLN A 236 14.92 16.87 26.36
C GLN A 236 16.12 15.91 26.26
N LEU A 237 15.97 14.65 26.68
CA LEU A 237 16.99 13.62 26.50
C LEU A 237 17.30 13.36 25.02
N LEU A 238 16.29 13.31 24.16
CA LEU A 238 16.48 13.15 22.72
C LEU A 238 17.32 14.29 22.13
N ARG A 239 17.01 15.54 22.48
CA ARG A 239 17.78 16.72 22.04
C ARG A 239 19.22 16.71 22.57
N MET A 240 19.43 16.22 23.80
CA MET A 240 20.78 16.09 24.37
C MET A 240 21.60 15.03 23.62
N ALA A 241 20.99 13.91 23.23
CA ALA A 241 21.66 12.84 22.49
C ALA A 241 22.08 13.26 21.07
N GLU A 242 21.27 14.06 20.36
CA GLU A 242 21.64 14.62 19.05
C GLU A 242 22.86 15.54 19.14
N ASN A 243 22.93 16.39 20.18
CA ASN A 243 24.09 17.26 20.43
C ASN A 243 25.36 16.47 20.80
N TRP A 244 25.22 15.27 21.38
CA TRP A 244 26.38 14.42 21.65
C TRP A 244 26.93 13.78 20.39
N ARG A 245 26.08 13.37 19.44
CA ARG A 245 26.53 12.87 18.12
C ARG A 245 27.33 13.91 17.34
N THR A 246 26.99 15.19 17.43
CA THR A 246 27.74 16.28 16.78
C THR A 246 29.05 16.59 17.51
N LEU A 247 29.11 16.47 18.84
CA LEU A 247 30.34 16.61 19.62
C LEU A 247 31.36 15.49 19.35
N THR A 248 30.92 14.23 19.17
CA THR A 248 31.84 13.13 18.82
C THR A 248 32.47 13.32 17.44
N PHE A 249 31.75 13.95 16.50
CA PHE A 249 32.27 14.24 15.16
C PHE A 249 33.24 15.42 15.15
N ALA A 250 32.97 16.47 15.95
CA ALA A 250 33.89 17.60 16.11
C ALA A 250 35.20 17.20 16.79
N ARG A 251 35.15 16.28 17.77
CA ARG A 251 36.35 15.81 18.49
C ARG A 251 37.22 14.85 17.68
N ASN A 252 36.66 14.12 16.72
CA ASN A 252 37.44 13.25 15.83
C ASN A 252 38.11 13.98 14.65
N ASN A 253 37.70 15.22 14.36
CA ASN A 253 38.33 16.08 13.32
C ASN A 253 39.31 17.12 13.89
N ALA A 254 39.45 17.22 15.22
CA ALA A 254 40.49 18.00 15.86
C ALA A 254 41.72 17.11 16.09
N ALA A 255 42.43 16.76 15.02
CA ALA A 255 43.82 16.30 15.17
C ALA A 255 44.65 17.47 15.73
N PRO A 256 45.60 17.22 16.66
CA PRO A 256 46.53 18.26 17.06
C PRO A 256 47.42 18.59 15.86
N GLU A 257 47.42 19.84 15.42
CA GLU A 257 48.53 20.38 14.62
C GLU A 257 49.82 20.17 15.41
N VAL A 258 50.73 19.38 14.85
CA VAL A 258 52.16 19.35 15.20
C VAL A 258 52.91 20.01 14.06
#